data_AF-A0A836Q3R1-F1
#
_entry.id   AF-A0A836Q3R1-F1
#
_cell.length_a   1.000
_cell.length_b   1.000
_cell.length_c   1.000
_cell.angle_alpha   90.00
_cell.angle_beta   90.00
_cell.angle_gamma   90.00
#
_symmetry.space_group_name_H-M   'P 1'
#
loop_
_entity.id
_entity.type
_entity.pdbx_description
1 polymer ?
#
loop_
_entity_poly.entity_id
_entity_poly.type
_entity_poly.pdbx_seq_one_letter_code
_entity_poly.pdbx_strand_id
1 'polypeptide(L)'
;MKGVLVEYLPGGSSPCHTHPKSAFIYATVLEGAITSQVNDGPVKTYKAGENFSEFPGDKHGVSRNASKTKPAKLLAVFVLDTKEKELTTVCKD
;
A
#
# COMPACT_ATOMS: atom_id res chain seq x y z
N MET A 1 16.66 -1.41 -2.70
CA MET A 1 15.58 -0.45 -2.42
C MET A 1 14.83 -0.17 -3.71
N LYS A 2 13.50 -0.04 -3.65
CA LYS A 2 12.67 0.42 -4.77
C LYS A 2 11.64 1.43 -4.25
N GLY A 3 11.22 2.37 -5.09
CA GLY A 3 10.13 3.31 -4.79
C GLY A 3 9.00 3.12 -5.78
N VAL A 4 7.77 3.09 -5.29
CA VAL A 4 6.56 2.99 -6.12
C VAL A 4 5.63 4.13 -5.75
N LEU A 5 5.31 4.97 -6.74
CA LEU A 5 4.22 5.93 -6.62
C LEU A 5 2.91 5.20 -6.94
N VAL A 6 2.01 5.13 -5.96
CA VAL A 6 0.68 4.55 -6.14
C VAL A 6 -0.31 5.71 -6.29
N GLU A 7 -1.04 5.70 -7.39
CA GLU A 7 -2.02 6.73 -7.73
C GLU A 7 -3.41 6.11 -7.81
N TYR A 8 -4.33 6.60 -6.97
CA TYR A 8 -5.72 6.22 -7.04
C TYR A 8 -6.56 7.36 -7.61
N LEU A 9 -7.27 7.06 -8.70
CA LEU A 9 -8.39 7.88 -9.17
C LEU A 9 -9.49 7.97 -8.10
N PRO A 10 -10.44 8.92 -8.23
CA PRO A 10 -11.62 8.97 -7.36
C PRO A 10 -12.30 7.60 -7.23
N GLY A 11 -12.42 7.11 -6.01
CA GLY A 11 -13.01 5.81 -5.68
C GLY A 11 -12.19 4.58 -6.06
N GLY A 12 -10.98 4.74 -6.62
CA GLY A 12 -10.10 3.65 -7.04
C GLY A 12 -9.51 2.83 -5.87
N SER A 13 -9.10 1.61 -6.18
CA SER A 13 -8.53 0.65 -5.22
C SER A 13 -7.58 -0.32 -5.91
N SER A 14 -6.67 -0.92 -5.16
CA SER A 14 -5.93 -2.10 -5.61
C SER A 14 -6.57 -3.37 -5.05
N PRO A 15 -6.48 -4.51 -5.77
CA PRO A 15 -6.82 -5.81 -5.22
C PRO A 15 -6.02 -6.14 -3.96
N CYS A 16 -6.54 -7.07 -3.15
CA CYS A 16 -5.77 -7.70 -2.07
C CYS A 16 -4.48 -8.29 -2.64
N HIS A 17 -3.36 -8.09 -1.95
CA HIS A 17 -2.08 -8.67 -2.34
C HIS A 17 -1.18 -8.93 -1.13
N THR A 18 -0.15 -9.74 -1.32
CA THR A 18 0.92 -9.97 -0.35
C THR A 18 2.25 -9.48 -0.88
N HIS A 19 3.16 -9.09 0.02
CA HIS A 19 4.51 -8.67 -0.32
C HIS A 19 5.54 -9.80 -0.16
N PRO A 20 6.72 -9.71 -0.80
CA PRO A 20 7.80 -10.68 -0.58
C PRO A 20 8.18 -10.81 0.89
N LYS A 21 8.61 -12.01 1.30
CA LYS A 21 9.05 -12.29 2.69
C LYS A 21 10.33 -11.54 3.11
N SER A 22 10.96 -10.83 2.19
CA SER A 22 12.13 -9.98 2.44
C SER A 22 11.79 -8.49 2.49
N ALA A 23 10.55 -8.10 2.15
CA ALA A 23 10.19 -6.71 1.92
C ALA A 23 9.64 -6.03 3.18
N PHE A 24 10.39 -5.09 3.73
CA PHE A 24 9.85 -4.05 4.60
C PHE A 24 9.41 -2.86 3.75
N ILE A 25 8.24 -2.31 4.05
CA ILE A 25 7.65 -1.20 3.28
C ILE A 25 7.32 -0.06 4.23
N TYR A 26 7.69 1.15 3.83
CA TYR A 26 7.24 2.37 4.48
C TYR A 26 6.46 3.20 3.47
N ALA A 27 5.18 3.44 3.76
CA ALA A 27 4.27 4.17 2.89
C ALA A 27 3.95 5.54 3.48
N THR A 28 4.05 6.58 2.66
CA THR A 28 3.66 7.95 3.01
C THR A 28 2.57 8.42 2.07
N VAL A 29 1.42 8.84 2.61
CA VAL A 29 0.37 9.45 1.79
C VAL A 29 0.83 10.86 1.41
N LEU A 30 0.87 11.12 0.11
CA LEU A 30 1.32 12.41 -0.45
C LEU A 30 0.14 13.33 -0.78
N GLU A 31 -0.99 12.76 -1.20
CA GLU A 31 -2.17 13.51 -1.61
C GLU A 31 -3.44 12.78 -1.18
N GLY A 32 -4.45 13.52 -0.74
CA GLY A 32 -5.77 12.98 -0.40
C GLY A 32 -5.74 12.13 0.87
N ALA A 33 -6.47 11.00 0.83
CA ALA A 33 -6.55 10.05 1.92
C ALA A 33 -6.78 8.63 1.40
N ILE A 34 -6.13 7.65 2.03
CA ILE A 34 -6.13 6.24 1.62
C ILE A 34 -6.58 5.38 2.80
N THR A 35 -7.61 4.57 2.58
CA THR A 35 -8.06 3.54 3.51
C THR A 35 -7.24 2.29 3.27
N SER A 36 -6.50 1.86 4.29
CA SER A 36 -5.57 0.73 4.26
C SER A 36 -5.89 -0.29 5.36
N GLN A 37 -5.63 -1.56 5.08
CA GLN A 37 -5.64 -2.65 6.05
C GLN A 37 -4.47 -3.60 5.77
N VAL A 38 -3.60 -3.73 6.77
CA VAL A 38 -2.49 -4.67 6.76
C VAL A 38 -2.84 -5.86 7.64
N ASN A 39 -2.66 -7.06 7.09
CA ASN A 39 -3.08 -8.34 7.65
C ASN A 39 -4.54 -8.28 8.13
N ASP A 40 -4.80 -8.78 9.33
CA ASP A 40 -6.12 -8.75 9.97
C ASP A 40 -6.21 -7.60 10.99
N GLY A 41 -5.34 -6.59 10.83
CA GLY A 41 -5.37 -5.36 11.61
C GLY A 41 -6.59 -4.48 11.31
N PRO A 42 -6.74 -3.36 12.04
CA PRO A 42 -7.85 -2.44 11.81
C PRO A 42 -7.75 -1.78 10.44
N VAL A 43 -8.89 -1.63 9.78
CA VAL A 43 -9.01 -0.77 8.60
C VAL A 43 -8.85 0.68 9.06
N LYS A 44 -7.83 1.38 8.57
CA LYS A 44 -7.52 2.76 8.95
C LYS A 44 -7.41 3.65 7.71
N THR A 45 -7.87 4.89 7.82
CA THR A 45 -7.67 5.91 6.79
C THR A 45 -6.52 6.81 7.17
N TYR A 46 -5.53 6.91 6.29
CA TYR A 46 -4.38 7.79 6.39
C TYR A 46 -4.55 8.98 5.45
N LYS A 47 -4.25 10.19 5.91
CA LYS A 47 -4.31 11.45 5.17
C LYS A 47 -2.92 11.87 4.72
N ALA A 48 -2.86 12.80 3.77
CA ALA A 48 -1.60 13.39 3.32
C ALA A 48 -0.69 13.82 4.49
N GLY A 49 0.57 13.40 4.45
CA GLY A 49 1.57 13.57 5.51
C GLY A 49 1.65 12.42 6.51
N GLU A 50 0.60 11.58 6.62
CA GLU A 50 0.62 10.40 7.48
C GLU A 50 1.30 9.21 6.79
N ASN A 51 1.74 8.27 7.62
CA ASN A 51 2.53 7.12 7.21
C ASN A 51 2.06 5.83 7.90
N PHE A 52 2.44 4.72 7.30
CA PHE A 52 2.31 3.38 7.87
C PHE A 52 3.41 2.47 7.33
N SER A 53 3.58 1.31 7.98
CA SER A 53 4.57 0.32 7.59
C SER A 53 3.91 -1.04 7.37
N GLU A 54 4.52 -1.82 6.49
CA GLU A 54 4.19 -3.22 6.26
C GLU A 54 5.47 -4.04 6.45
N PHE A 55 5.36 -5.14 7.18
CA PHE A 55 6.45 -6.02 7.53
C PHE A 55 6.63 -7.13 6.50
N PRO A 56 7.79 -7.83 6.52
CA PRO A 56 8.09 -8.84 5.52
C PRO A 56 7.04 -9.95 5.44
N GLY A 57 6.47 -10.13 4.26
CA GLY A 57 5.42 -11.12 3.98
C GLY A 57 3.99 -10.67 4.30
N ASP A 58 3.78 -9.42 4.73
CA ASP A 58 2.45 -8.92 5.07
C ASP A 58 1.48 -8.95 3.87
N LYS A 59 0.20 -9.14 4.20
CA LYS A 59 -0.95 -9.06 3.31
C LYS A 59 -1.56 -7.66 3.39
N HIS A 60 -1.63 -6.94 2.29
CA HIS A 60 -2.38 -5.70 2.17
C HIS A 60 -3.81 -6.04 1.69
N GLY A 61 -4.74 -6.17 2.63
CA GLY A 61 -6.10 -6.64 2.37
C GLY A 61 -7.03 -5.56 1.80
N VAL A 62 -6.85 -4.31 2.24
CA VAL A 62 -7.60 -3.16 1.74
C VAL A 62 -6.60 -2.09 1.37
N SER A 63 -6.65 -1.59 0.15
CA SER A 63 -5.99 -0.33 -0.21
C SER A 63 -6.82 0.41 -1.25
N ARG A 64 -7.41 1.53 -0.82
CA ARG A 64 -8.33 2.30 -1.65
C ARG A 64 -8.32 3.78 -1.33
N ASN A 65 -8.65 4.58 -2.32
CA ASN A 65 -8.96 5.98 -2.13
C ASN A 65 -10.16 6.13 -1.18
N ALA A 66 -10.00 6.94 -0.15
CA ALA A 66 -11.07 7.25 0.80
C ALA A 66 -12.11 8.21 0.20
N SER A 67 -11.76 8.94 -0.87
CA SER A 67 -12.65 9.84 -1.59
C SER A 67 -13.25 9.19 -2.83
N LYS A 68 -14.50 9.56 -3.14
CA LYS A 68 -15.19 9.21 -4.39
C LYS A 68 -15.12 10.30 -5.45
N THR A 69 -14.57 11.47 -5.13
CA THR A 69 -14.58 12.64 -6.02
C THR A 69 -13.21 13.29 -6.22
N LYS A 70 -12.20 12.95 -5.41
CA LYS A 70 -10.84 13.50 -5.49
C LYS A 70 -9.81 12.36 -5.61
N PRO A 71 -8.69 12.55 -6.32
CA PRO A 71 -7.61 11.57 -6.35
C PRO A 71 -6.89 11.45 -5.01
N ALA A 72 -6.08 10.40 -4.87
CA ALA A 72 -5.16 10.20 -3.74
C ALA A 72 -3.87 9.54 -4.22
N LYS A 73 -2.75 9.84 -3.54
CA LYS A 73 -1.43 9.29 -3.87
C LYS A 73 -0.67 8.88 -2.62
N LEU A 74 0.09 7.80 -2.70
CA LEU A 74 1.12 7.46 -1.72
C LEU A 74 2.43 7.11 -2.41
N LEU A 75 3.54 7.32 -1.71
CA LEU A 75 4.83 6.75 -2.06
C LEU A 75 5.09 5.56 -1.14
N ALA A 76 5.26 4.38 -1.72
CA ALA A 76 5.70 3.18 -1.03
C ALA A 76 7.20 2.96 -1.30
N VAL A 77 8.00 2.98 -0.24
CA VAL A 77 9.43 2.68 -0.29
C VAL A 77 9.66 1.27 0.22
N PHE A 78 10.22 0.42 -0.64
CA PHE A 78 10.52 -0.98 -0.36
C PHE A 78 12.01 -1.13 -0.03
N VAL A 79 12.27 -1.73 1.14
CA VAL A 79 13.57 -2.30 1.51
C VAL A 79 13.43 -3.81 1.44
N LEU A 80 14.05 -4.41 0.43
CA LEU A 80 13.90 -5.82 0.09
C LEU A 80 15.17 -6.37 -0.56
N ASP A 81 15.25 -7.69 -0.63
CA ASP A 81 16.34 -8.40 -1.31
C ASP A 81 16.44 -7.96 -2.78
N THR A 82 17.66 -7.71 -3.25
CA THR A 82 17.88 -7.19 -4.61
C THR A 82 17.46 -8.14 -5.72
N LYS A 83 17.35 -9.44 -5.42
CA LYS A 83 16.86 -10.48 -6.33
C LYS A 83 15.34 -10.47 -6.53
N GLU A 84 14.58 -9.79 -5.65
CA GLU A 84 13.13 -9.69 -5.76
C GLU A 84 12.72 -8.81 -6.94
N LYS A 85 12.04 -9.42 -7.91
CA LYS A 85 11.54 -8.72 -9.09
C LYS A 85 10.09 -8.29 -8.90
N GLU A 86 9.26 -9.21 -8.43
CA GLU A 86 7.85 -8.98 -8.12
C GLU A 86 7.68 -8.34 -6.74
N LEU A 87 6.90 -7.26 -6.66
CA LEU A 87 6.69 -6.51 -5.39
C LEU A 87 5.39 -6.87 -4.70
N THR A 88 4.47 -7.48 -5.44
CA THR A 88 3.16 -7.91 -4.96
C THR A 88 2.80 -9.23 -5.60
N THR A 89 2.01 -10.03 -4.89
CA THR A 89 1.30 -11.18 -5.46
C THR A 89 -0.16 -11.04 -5.07
N VAL A 90 -1.06 -11.05 -6.05
CA VAL A 90 -2.50 -10.90 -5.79
C VAL A 90 -2.98 -12.05 -4.91
N CYS A 91 -3.79 -11.76 -3.90
CA CYS A 91 -4.41 -12.79 -3.05
C CYS A 91 -5.23 -13.73 -3.93
N LYS A 92 -5.10 -15.04 -3.70
CA LYS A 92 -6.05 -16.01 -4.27
C LYS A 92 -7.32 -15.99 -3.43
N ASP A 93 -8.46 -16.12 -4.09
CA ASP A 93 -9.76 -16.35 -3.44
C ASP A 93 -9.74 -17.65 -2.61
#